data_AF-A0A7Y5Q821-F1
#
_entry.id   AF-A0A7Y5Q821-F1
#
_cell.length_a   1.000
_cell.length_b   1.000
_cell.length_c   1.000
_cell.angle_alpha   90.00
_cell.angle_beta   90.00
_cell.angle_gamma   90.00
#
_symmetry.space_group_name_H-M   'P 1'
#
loop_
_entity.id
_entity.type
_entity.pdbx_description
1 polymer ?
#
loop_
_entity_poly.entity_id
_entity_poly.type
_entity_poly.pdbx_seq_one_letter_code
_entity_poly.pdbx_strand_id
1 'polypeptide(L)'
;LCTLHDRRPTELEQGLFEHVRRLRRVQAVLVVTPLDTPAALAGEEPTRDRDAEREAWTAWELELRRVLNDREVACFPVRRLRSDHLVPIARYLCTKLDSRFQLGFASMVLHQSSRDALVVDLINSLSRTAAFLGLNPIPYADLIAITPVQVLMVCRIAAAYGRRISVRWAADFVAVCAAVAGTGLGFKMLYRRIKKGLGNPGLPLLMPLGAGVAWVGTQVIGHAARLYFQSSGGMSARQAGRKAAQLVAEQSVVGMLLVQ
;
A
#
# COMPACT_ATOMS: atom_id res chain seq x y z
N LEU A 1 26.60 17.68 -11.66
CA LEU A 1 27.77 16.93 -12.17
C LEU A 1 29.08 17.57 -11.69
N CYS A 2 29.54 17.22 -10.49
CA CYS A 2 30.94 17.29 -10.05
C CYS A 2 31.01 16.73 -8.63
N THR A 3 31.82 15.67 -8.47
CA THR A 3 32.65 15.41 -7.28
C THR A 3 31.98 15.15 -5.92
N LEU A 4 30.90 14.37 -5.86
CA LEU A 4 30.61 13.63 -4.61
C LEU A 4 31.42 12.33 -4.50
N HIS A 5 31.91 11.78 -5.62
CA HIS A 5 32.60 10.49 -5.60
C HIS A 5 34.08 10.56 -5.16
N ASP A 6 34.65 11.76 -5.01
CA ASP A 6 36.09 11.95 -4.76
C ASP A 6 36.40 13.12 -3.80
N ARG A 7 35.39 13.60 -3.06
CA ARG A 7 35.63 14.57 -1.99
C ARG A 7 36.03 13.81 -0.73
N ARG A 8 37.20 14.15 -0.18
CA ARG A 8 37.54 13.73 1.19
C ARG A 8 36.45 14.31 2.11
N PRO A 9 35.80 13.47 2.94
CA PRO A 9 34.78 13.94 3.86
C PRO A 9 35.39 15.01 4.77
N THR A 10 34.68 16.11 4.95
CA THR A 10 35.06 17.20 5.87
C THR A 10 35.17 16.68 7.30
N GLU A 11 35.91 17.37 8.17
CA GLU A 11 36.06 16.94 9.59
C GLU A 11 34.71 16.75 10.30
N LEU A 12 33.72 17.55 9.93
CA LEU A 12 32.36 17.47 10.46
C LEU A 12 31.61 16.23 9.95
N GLU A 13 31.77 15.88 8.67
CA GLU A 13 31.23 14.63 8.09
C GLU A 13 31.92 13.40 8.68
N GLN A 14 33.24 13.45 8.89
CA GLN A 14 33.99 12.37 9.52
C GLN A 14 33.53 12.13 10.97
N GLY A 15 33.35 13.20 11.75
CA GLY A 15 32.82 13.12 13.12
C GLY A 15 31.39 12.56 13.17
N LEU A 16 30.54 12.98 12.22
CA LEU A 16 29.18 12.44 12.08
C LEU A 16 29.22 10.94 11.75
N PHE A 17 30.03 10.53 10.78
CA PHE A 17 30.14 9.13 10.38
C PHE A 17 30.69 8.25 11.50
N GLU A 18 31.68 8.71 12.25
CA GLU A 18 32.17 8.02 13.46
C GLU A 18 31.08 7.89 14.52
N HIS A 19 30.26 8.93 14.72
CA HIS A 19 29.13 8.86 15.65
C HIS A 19 28.07 7.84 15.17
N VAL A 20 27.69 7.88 13.89
CA VAL A 20 26.74 6.94 13.29
C VAL A 20 27.24 5.50 13.39
N ARG A 21 28.55 5.27 13.16
CA ARG A 21 29.18 3.94 13.25
C ARG A 21 29.10 3.35 14.67
N ARG A 22 29.11 4.20 15.70
CA ARG A 22 28.96 3.78 17.11
C ARG A 22 27.52 3.38 17.48
N LEU A 23 26.52 3.77 16.71
CA LEU A 23 25.13 3.41 16.98
C LEU A 23 24.89 1.94 16.61
N ARG A 24 24.73 1.07 17.62
CA ARG A 24 24.58 -0.39 17.44
C ARG A 24 23.18 -0.87 17.06
N ARG A 25 22.15 -0.02 17.14
CA ARG A 25 20.73 -0.39 16.98
C ARG A 25 19.95 0.50 15.99
N VAL A 26 20.64 1.14 15.04
CA VAL A 26 19.95 1.96 14.04
C VAL A 26 19.27 1.06 13.02
N GLN A 27 17.97 1.25 12.85
CA GLN A 27 17.18 0.55 11.82
C GLN A 27 16.78 1.47 10.66
N ALA A 28 16.66 2.77 10.88
CA ALA A 28 16.36 3.74 9.83
C ALA A 28 17.21 4.99 10.00
N VAL A 29 17.68 5.57 8.90
CA VAL A 29 18.34 6.88 8.87
C VAL A 29 17.53 7.80 7.98
N LEU A 30 17.08 8.91 8.55
CA LEU A 30 16.38 9.95 7.85
C LEU A 30 17.37 11.02 7.45
N VAL A 31 17.65 11.16 6.15
CA VAL A 31 18.54 12.22 5.67
C VAL A 31 17.68 13.40 5.29
N VAL A 32 17.51 14.31 6.23
CA VAL A 32 16.76 15.54 6.02
C VAL A 32 17.70 16.60 5.47
N THR A 33 17.42 17.16 4.29
CA THR A 33 18.16 18.35 3.85
C THR A 33 18.00 19.44 4.91
N PRO A 34 19.04 20.18 5.29
CA PRO A 34 18.90 21.27 6.25
C PRO A 34 17.76 22.19 5.84
N LEU A 35 16.90 22.53 6.81
CA LEU A 35 15.83 23.50 6.66
C LEU A 35 16.46 24.82 6.20
N ASP A 36 16.10 25.17 4.97
CA ASP A 36 16.23 26.47 4.30
C ASP A 36 17.57 27.20 4.41
N THR A 37 18.30 27.25 3.29
CA THR A 37 19.13 28.41 3.01
C THR A 37 18.24 29.67 2.95
N PRO A 38 18.75 30.87 3.29
CA PRO A 38 17.96 32.11 3.30
C PRO A 38 17.18 32.38 2.00
N ALA A 39 17.71 31.92 0.85
CA ALA A 39 17.04 31.99 -0.45
C ALA A 39 15.73 31.17 -0.53
N ALA A 40 15.65 30.05 0.20
CA ALA A 40 14.49 29.18 0.22
C ALA A 40 13.36 29.72 1.14
N LEU A 41 13.67 30.65 2.05
CA LEU A 41 12.71 31.44 2.84
C LEU A 41 12.14 32.61 2.04
N ALA A 42 12.84 33.08 1.00
CA ALA A 42 12.44 34.18 0.13
C ALA A 42 11.44 33.77 -0.97
N GLY A 43 11.02 32.51 -1.02
CA GLY A 43 10.02 32.02 -1.99
C GLY A 43 10.55 31.75 -3.40
N GLU A 44 11.87 31.91 -3.63
CA GLU A 44 12.51 31.49 -4.87
C GLU A 44 12.65 29.96 -4.87
N GLU A 45 11.75 29.26 -5.57
CA GLU A 45 12.03 27.86 -5.93
C GLU A 45 13.17 27.86 -6.94
N PRO A 46 14.35 27.30 -6.61
CA PRO A 46 15.42 27.19 -7.59
C PRO A 46 14.90 26.34 -8.74
N THR A 47 14.87 26.90 -9.95
CA THR A 47 14.62 26.17 -11.19
C THR A 47 15.57 24.99 -11.24
N ARG A 48 15.07 23.78 -11.00
CA ARG A 48 15.95 22.62 -10.78
C ARG A 48 15.64 21.43 -11.65
N ASP A 49 16.72 20.99 -12.28
CA ASP A 49 16.93 19.69 -12.90
C ASP A 49 16.72 18.58 -11.87
N ARG A 50 15.64 17.81 -12.05
CA ARG A 50 15.26 16.69 -11.18
C ARG A 50 16.24 15.53 -11.25
N ASP A 51 16.97 15.39 -12.35
CA ASP A 51 17.86 14.27 -12.58
C ASP A 51 19.18 14.49 -11.84
N ALA A 52 19.74 15.70 -11.90
CA ALA A 52 20.91 16.07 -11.11
C ALA A 52 20.69 15.94 -9.58
N GLU A 53 19.47 16.22 -9.11
CA GLU A 53 19.11 16.05 -7.70
C GLU A 53 18.96 14.56 -7.33
N ARG A 54 18.36 13.74 -8.19
CA ARG A 54 18.26 12.28 -8.01
C ARG A 54 19.64 11.63 -7.94
N GLU A 55 20.58 12.05 -8.78
CA GLU A 55 21.96 11.57 -8.78
C GLU A 55 22.69 11.91 -7.47
N ALA A 56 22.55 13.14 -6.98
CA ALA A 56 23.15 13.58 -5.72
C ALA A 56 22.62 12.76 -4.52
N TRP A 57 21.32 12.46 -4.49
CA TRP A 57 20.72 11.61 -3.46
C TRP A 57 21.20 10.17 -3.53
N THR A 58 21.32 9.62 -4.74
CA THR A 58 21.81 8.26 -4.96
C THR A 58 23.25 8.13 -4.46
N ALA A 59 24.09 9.12 -4.73
CA ALA A 59 25.47 9.16 -4.23
C ALA A 59 25.54 9.21 -2.70
N TRP A 60 24.70 10.03 -2.06
CA TRP A 60 24.62 10.10 -0.60
C TRP A 60 24.11 8.81 0.04
N GLU A 61 23.11 8.17 -0.56
CA GLU A 61 22.60 6.88 -0.09
C GLU A 61 23.69 5.80 -0.15
N LEU A 62 24.45 5.74 -1.25
CA LEU A 62 25.57 4.81 -1.43
C LEU A 62 26.65 5.00 -0.35
N GLU A 63 26.99 6.25 -0.03
CA GLU A 63 28.03 6.54 0.97
C GLU A 63 27.57 6.20 2.39
N LEU A 64 26.32 6.50 2.73
CA LEU A 64 25.74 6.08 4.01
C LEU A 64 25.70 4.56 4.15
N ARG A 65 25.32 3.83 3.09
CA ARG A 65 25.35 2.35 3.07
C ARG A 65 26.76 1.82 3.30
N ARG A 66 27.78 2.43 2.70
CA ARG A 66 29.20 2.10 2.92
C ARG A 66 29.61 2.31 4.37
N VAL A 67 29.34 3.48 4.95
CA VAL A 67 29.69 3.82 6.34
C VAL A 67 28.98 2.91 7.35
N LEU A 68 27.72 2.56 7.06
CA LEU A 68 26.92 1.67 7.89
C LEU A 68 27.29 0.19 7.73
N ASN A 69 28.28 -0.12 6.89
CA ASN A 69 28.87 -1.45 6.69
C ASN A 69 27.81 -2.52 6.39
N ASP A 70 26.93 -2.22 5.45
CA ASP A 70 25.89 -3.13 4.93
C ASP A 70 24.85 -3.61 5.96
N ARG A 71 24.72 -2.93 7.11
CA ARG A 71 23.54 -3.10 7.96
C ARG A 71 22.32 -2.66 7.14
N GLU A 72 21.23 -3.45 7.18
CA GLU A 72 19.95 -3.11 6.53
C GLU A 72 19.32 -1.86 7.17
N VAL A 73 19.88 -0.70 6.89
CA VAL A 73 19.41 0.60 7.34
C VAL A 73 18.78 1.27 6.14
N ALA A 74 17.46 1.46 6.16
CA ALA A 74 16.84 2.24 5.10
C ALA A 74 17.20 3.71 5.27
N CYS A 75 17.67 4.30 4.18
CA CYS A 75 17.96 5.71 4.07
C CYS A 75 16.81 6.39 3.35
N PHE A 76 16.18 7.37 3.99
CA PHE A 76 15.10 8.14 3.39
C PHE A 76 15.59 9.55 3.09
N PRO A 77 15.72 9.94 1.82
CA PRO A 77 15.98 11.32 1.45
C PRO A 77 14.70 12.12 1.67
N VAL A 78 14.76 13.10 2.56
CA VAL A 78 13.59 13.89 2.95
C VAL A 78 13.88 15.37 2.80
N ARG A 79 13.08 16.03 1.98
CA ARG A 79 13.17 17.47 1.80
C ARG A 79 12.02 18.16 2.51
N ARG A 80 12.32 19.01 3.49
CA ARG A 80 11.33 19.74 4.30
C ARG A 80 10.23 18.87 4.97
N LEU A 81 10.47 17.56 5.13
CA LEU A 81 9.52 16.57 5.67
C LEU A 81 8.09 16.75 5.12
N ARG A 82 7.97 16.87 3.80
CA ARG A 82 6.67 16.95 3.12
C ARG A 82 5.88 15.64 3.28
N SER A 83 4.56 15.73 3.13
CA SER A 83 3.60 14.62 3.30
C SER A 83 3.88 13.40 2.43
N ASP A 84 4.44 13.60 1.24
CA ASP A 84 4.83 12.55 0.29
C ASP A 84 5.94 11.64 0.82
N HIS A 85 6.91 12.19 1.56
CA HIS A 85 8.00 11.42 2.18
C HIS A 85 7.55 10.56 3.38
N LEU A 86 6.44 10.92 4.02
CA LEU A 86 5.92 10.19 5.19
C LEU A 86 5.34 8.82 4.83
N VAL A 87 4.95 8.60 3.57
CA VAL A 87 4.36 7.33 3.13
C VAL A 87 5.42 6.22 3.05
N PRO A 88 6.57 6.39 2.36
CA PRO A 88 7.66 5.40 2.36
C PRO A 88 8.17 5.07 3.76
N ILE A 89 8.31 6.08 4.63
CA ILE A 89 8.79 5.90 6.00
C ILE A 89 7.81 5.03 6.79
N ALA A 90 6.52 5.35 6.75
CA ALA A 90 5.51 4.56 7.46
C ALA A 90 5.50 3.09 6.98
N ARG A 91 5.61 2.85 5.67
CA ARG A 91 5.72 1.49 5.11
C ARG A 91 6.93 0.75 5.65
N TYR A 92 8.08 1.40 5.64
CA TYR A 92 9.31 0.79 6.14
C TYR A 92 9.25 0.49 7.64
N LEU A 93 8.73 1.42 8.44
CA LEU A 93 8.54 1.16 9.86
C LEU A 93 7.61 -0.02 10.09
N CYS A 94 6.52 -0.13 9.30
CA CYS A 94 5.63 -1.28 9.35
C CYS A 94 6.37 -2.60 9.09
N THR A 95 7.27 -2.68 8.10
CA THR A 95 8.00 -3.93 7.81
C THR A 95 8.99 -4.34 8.89
N LYS A 96 9.47 -3.40 9.70
CA LYS A 96 10.38 -3.67 10.82
C LYS A 96 9.66 -4.02 12.13
N LEU A 97 8.35 -3.78 12.22
CA LEU A 97 7.55 -4.20 13.37
C LEU A 97 7.22 -5.69 13.31
N ASP A 98 7.09 -6.35 14.46
CA ASP A 98 6.55 -7.71 14.52
C ASP A 98 5.14 -7.76 13.94
N SER A 99 4.77 -8.90 13.36
CA SER A 99 3.45 -9.11 12.73
C SER A 99 2.27 -8.78 13.64
N ARG A 100 2.43 -8.89 14.97
CA ARG A 100 1.40 -8.51 15.96
C ARG A 100 1.17 -6.99 15.99
N PHE A 101 2.24 -6.20 15.92
CA PHE A 101 2.19 -4.74 15.96
C PHE A 101 1.86 -4.12 14.61
N GLN A 102 2.23 -4.77 13.50
CA GLN A 102 1.84 -4.37 12.14
C GLN A 102 0.32 -4.16 12.02
N LEU A 103 -0.47 -5.01 12.70
CA LEU A 103 -1.93 -4.96 12.68
C LEU A 103 -2.50 -3.68 13.31
N GLY A 104 -1.83 -3.15 14.35
CA GLY A 104 -2.24 -1.93 15.04
C GLY A 104 -1.57 -0.67 14.50
N PHE A 105 -0.44 -0.80 13.79
CA PHE A 105 0.40 0.32 13.40
C PHE A 105 -0.35 1.38 12.60
N ALA A 106 -1.19 0.97 11.64
CA ALA A 106 -1.98 1.90 10.83
C ALA A 106 -2.90 2.82 11.68
N SER A 107 -3.37 2.35 12.84
CA SER A 107 -4.19 3.17 13.76
C SER A 107 -3.39 4.22 14.53
N MET A 108 -2.07 4.03 14.66
CA MET A 108 -1.16 4.96 15.33
C MET A 108 -0.62 6.03 14.36
N VAL A 109 -0.74 5.80 13.04
CA VAL A 109 -0.28 6.74 12.02
C VAL A 109 -1.28 7.89 11.90
N LEU A 110 -0.86 9.07 12.38
CA LEU A 110 -1.65 10.30 12.34
C LEU A 110 -1.82 10.84 10.91
N HIS A 111 -0.74 10.78 10.12
CA HIS A 111 -0.73 11.28 8.75
C HIS A 111 -1.66 10.45 7.84
N GLN A 112 -2.72 11.08 7.33
CA GLN A 112 -3.81 10.40 6.64
C GLN A 112 -3.32 9.62 5.41
N SER A 113 -2.47 10.20 4.56
CA SER A 113 -2.00 9.51 3.35
C SER A 113 -1.13 8.30 3.66
N SER A 114 -0.34 8.35 4.75
CA SER A 114 0.47 7.21 5.21
C SER A 114 -0.41 6.09 5.74
N ARG A 115 -1.42 6.43 6.55
CA ARG A 115 -2.41 5.45 7.04
C ARG A 115 -3.17 4.80 5.88
N ASP A 116 -3.62 5.60 4.92
CA ASP A 116 -4.32 5.12 3.73
C ASP A 116 -3.45 4.18 2.89
N ALA A 117 -2.16 4.49 2.73
CA ALA A 117 -1.22 3.63 2.01
C ALA A 117 -1.04 2.26 2.71
N LEU A 118 -0.89 2.24 4.03
CA LEU A 118 -0.82 0.99 4.82
C LEU A 118 -2.11 0.18 4.73
N VAL A 119 -3.27 0.84 4.74
CA VAL A 119 -4.57 0.20 4.53
C VAL A 119 -4.66 -0.43 3.14
N VAL A 120 -4.18 0.25 2.09
CA VAL A 120 -4.13 -0.31 0.73
C VAL A 120 -3.20 -1.52 0.66
N ASP A 121 -2.05 -1.48 1.33
CA ASP A 121 -1.12 -2.61 1.37
C ASP A 121 -1.75 -3.83 2.08
N LEU A 122 -2.52 -3.61 3.15
CA LEU A 122 -3.33 -4.64 3.82
C LEU A 122 -4.38 -5.24 2.89
N ILE A 123 -5.13 -4.40 2.17
CA ILE A 123 -6.14 -4.85 1.19
C ILE A 123 -5.47 -5.71 0.12
N ASN A 124 -4.33 -5.26 -0.43
CA ASN A 124 -3.58 -6.01 -1.43
C ASN A 124 -3.10 -7.37 -0.92
N SER A 125 -2.58 -7.43 0.31
CA SER A 125 -2.14 -8.68 0.94
C SER A 125 -3.30 -9.67 1.10
N LEU A 126 -4.43 -9.23 1.68
CA LEU A 126 -5.58 -10.10 1.93
C LEU A 126 -6.32 -10.47 0.64
N SER A 127 -6.32 -9.60 -0.38
CA SER A 127 -6.82 -9.94 -1.71
C SER A 127 -5.97 -11.03 -2.38
N ARG A 128 -4.65 -11.06 -2.19
CA ARG A 128 -3.80 -12.18 -2.66
C ARG A 128 -4.12 -13.47 -1.92
N THR A 129 -4.34 -13.42 -0.60
CA THR A 129 -4.78 -14.59 0.17
C THR A 129 -6.13 -15.09 -0.32
N ALA A 130 -7.10 -14.20 -0.57
CA ALA A 130 -8.40 -14.57 -1.13
C ALA A 130 -8.28 -15.15 -2.54
N ALA A 131 -7.41 -14.60 -3.39
CA ALA A 131 -7.11 -15.16 -4.71
C ALA A 131 -6.55 -16.58 -4.62
N PHE A 132 -5.61 -16.80 -3.70
CA PHE A 132 -5.04 -18.13 -3.44
C PHE A 132 -6.10 -19.12 -2.96
N LEU A 133 -6.99 -18.70 -2.04
CA LEU A 133 -8.11 -19.51 -1.60
C LEU A 133 -9.12 -19.81 -2.72
N GLY A 134 -9.32 -18.86 -3.64
CA GLY A 134 -10.17 -19.02 -4.83
C GLY A 134 -9.56 -19.85 -5.96
N LEU A 135 -8.32 -20.35 -5.79
CA LEU A 135 -7.77 -21.39 -6.66
C LEU A 135 -8.28 -22.78 -6.29
N ASN A 136 -9.05 -22.94 -5.21
CA ASN A 136 -9.57 -24.26 -4.87
C ASN A 136 -10.66 -24.68 -5.87
N PRO A 137 -10.68 -25.95 -6.31
CA PRO A 137 -11.63 -26.44 -7.29
C PRO A 137 -13.01 -26.75 -6.69
N ILE A 138 -13.25 -26.44 -5.41
CA ILE A 138 -14.46 -26.81 -4.69
C ILE A 138 -15.48 -25.66 -4.80
N PRO A 139 -16.53 -25.80 -5.62
CA PRO A 139 -17.55 -24.77 -5.76
C PRO A 139 -18.22 -24.49 -4.40
N TYR A 140 -18.44 -23.22 -4.09
CA TYR A 140 -19.06 -22.68 -2.86
C TYR A 140 -18.27 -22.82 -1.55
N ALA A 141 -17.32 -23.76 -1.40
CA ALA A 141 -16.47 -23.86 -0.21
C ALA A 141 -15.56 -22.63 -0.04
N ASP A 142 -15.14 -22.04 -1.15
CA ASP A 142 -14.30 -20.84 -1.17
C ASP A 142 -14.99 -19.64 -0.54
N LEU A 143 -16.31 -19.53 -0.66
CA LEU A 143 -17.06 -18.43 -0.03
C LEU A 143 -16.99 -18.53 1.50
N ILE A 144 -17.04 -19.75 2.05
CA ILE A 144 -16.97 -19.99 3.50
C ILE A 144 -15.56 -19.71 4.02
N ALA A 145 -14.51 -20.01 3.24
CA ALA A 145 -13.11 -19.75 3.62
C ALA A 145 -12.68 -18.28 3.42
N ILE A 146 -13.17 -17.62 2.36
CA ILE A 146 -12.78 -16.24 2.01
C ILE A 146 -13.51 -15.22 2.88
N THR A 147 -14.77 -15.48 3.25
CA THR A 147 -15.58 -14.51 4.02
C THR A 147 -14.95 -14.11 5.36
N PRO A 148 -14.43 -15.04 6.20
CA PRO A 148 -13.74 -14.66 7.43
C PRO A 148 -12.53 -13.74 7.20
N VAL A 149 -11.78 -13.95 6.12
CA VAL A 149 -10.65 -13.09 5.73
C VAL A 149 -11.14 -11.69 5.37
N GLN A 150 -12.23 -11.58 4.61
CA GLN A 150 -12.83 -10.30 4.24
C GLN A 150 -13.43 -9.57 5.45
N VAL A 151 -14.06 -10.29 6.38
CA VAL A 151 -14.60 -9.72 7.63
C VAL A 151 -13.47 -9.19 8.51
N LEU A 152 -12.41 -9.97 8.70
CA LEU A 152 -11.22 -9.56 9.44
C LEU A 152 -10.55 -8.33 8.80
N MET A 153 -10.50 -8.28 7.46
CA MET A 153 -10.01 -7.11 6.72
C MET A 153 -10.82 -5.87 7.09
N VAL A 154 -12.16 -5.91 7.03
CA VAL A 154 -13.03 -4.78 7.36
C VAL A 154 -12.83 -4.34 8.82
N CYS A 155 -12.72 -5.29 9.76
CA CYS A 155 -12.39 -5.00 11.16
C CYS A 155 -11.05 -4.27 11.32
N ARG A 156 -10.01 -4.72 10.61
CA ARG A 156 -8.67 -4.09 10.66
C ARG A 156 -8.67 -2.71 10.05
N ILE A 157 -9.39 -2.50 8.94
CA ILE A 157 -9.54 -1.19 8.32
C ILE A 157 -10.29 -0.25 9.29
N ALA A 158 -11.38 -0.70 9.90
CA ALA A 158 -12.11 0.07 10.89
C ALA A 158 -11.20 0.50 12.07
N ALA A 159 -10.40 -0.43 12.59
CA ALA A 159 -9.43 -0.17 13.64
C ALA A 159 -8.37 0.85 13.22
N ALA A 160 -7.88 0.77 11.97
CA ALA A 160 -6.95 1.77 11.42
C ALA A 160 -7.52 3.19 11.44
N TYR A 161 -8.83 3.34 11.20
CA TYR A 161 -9.54 4.63 11.30
C TYR A 161 -10.08 4.94 12.71
N GLY A 162 -9.65 4.21 13.74
CA GLY A 162 -10.06 4.44 15.12
C GLY A 162 -11.53 4.09 15.41
N ARG A 163 -12.17 3.28 14.56
CA ARG A 163 -13.57 2.85 14.72
C ARG A 163 -13.63 1.45 15.31
N ARG A 164 -14.45 1.30 16.35
CA ARG A 164 -14.82 -0.02 16.91
C ARG A 164 -16.09 -0.51 16.23
N ILE A 165 -16.00 -1.65 15.57
CA ILE A 165 -17.14 -2.32 14.93
C ILE A 165 -17.27 -3.74 15.46
N SER A 166 -18.48 -4.28 15.43
CA SER A 166 -18.70 -5.69 15.73
C SER A 166 -18.38 -6.56 14.50
N VAL A 167 -17.98 -7.81 14.74
CA VAL A 167 -17.76 -8.80 13.68
C VAL A 167 -19.02 -8.99 12.83
N ARG A 168 -20.20 -8.94 13.47
CA ARG A 168 -21.49 -9.04 12.79
C ARG A 168 -21.72 -7.87 11.83
N TRP A 169 -21.45 -6.64 12.28
CA TRP A 169 -21.53 -5.47 11.41
C TRP A 169 -20.55 -5.57 10.23
N ALA A 170 -19.33 -6.06 10.47
CA ALA A 170 -18.36 -6.27 9.40
C ALA A 170 -18.83 -7.32 8.38
N ALA A 171 -19.48 -8.41 8.84
CA ALA A 171 -20.08 -9.41 7.96
C ALA A 171 -21.23 -8.83 7.13
N ASP A 172 -22.11 -8.04 7.73
CA ASP A 172 -23.20 -7.36 7.02
C ASP A 172 -22.66 -6.38 5.96
N PHE A 173 -21.60 -5.63 6.30
CA PHE A 173 -20.91 -4.74 5.38
C PHE A 173 -20.30 -5.50 4.19
N VAL A 174 -19.62 -6.62 4.46
CA VAL A 174 -19.08 -7.52 3.44
C VAL A 174 -20.19 -8.03 2.53
N ALA A 175 -21.32 -8.49 3.08
CA ALA A 175 -22.45 -9.00 2.30
C ALA A 175 -23.03 -7.92 1.36
N VAL A 176 -23.21 -6.69 1.85
CA VAL A 176 -23.68 -5.57 1.03
C VAL A 176 -22.70 -5.24 -0.09
N CYS A 177 -21.39 -5.19 0.21
CA CYS A 177 -20.37 -4.88 -0.79
C CYS A 177 -20.19 -6.02 -1.81
N ALA A 178 -20.27 -7.28 -1.38
CA ALA A 178 -20.23 -8.45 -2.23
C ALA A 178 -21.40 -8.48 -3.21
N ALA A 179 -22.62 -8.14 -2.76
CA ALA A 179 -23.78 -8.00 -3.64
C ALA A 179 -23.56 -6.92 -4.71
N VAL A 180 -22.94 -5.80 -4.37
CA VAL A 180 -22.58 -4.74 -5.34
C VAL A 180 -21.49 -5.21 -6.32
N ALA A 181 -20.45 -5.89 -5.84
CA ALA A 181 -19.38 -6.42 -6.68
C ALA A 181 -19.91 -7.49 -7.66
N GLY A 182 -20.79 -8.37 -7.19
CA GLY A 182 -21.43 -9.42 -7.98
C GLY A 182 -22.33 -8.87 -9.08
N THR A 183 -23.11 -7.83 -8.79
CA THR A 183 -24.01 -7.18 -9.76
C THR A 183 -23.27 -6.29 -10.77
N GLY A 184 -22.15 -5.67 -10.40
CA GLY A 184 -21.43 -4.73 -11.27
C GLY A 184 -20.30 -5.34 -12.11
N LEU A 185 -19.39 -6.10 -11.48
CA LEU A 185 -18.13 -6.57 -12.08
C LEU A 185 -18.12 -8.08 -12.35
N GLY A 186 -18.62 -8.87 -11.39
CA GLY A 186 -18.67 -10.33 -11.48
C GLY A 186 -19.54 -10.79 -12.66
N PHE A 187 -20.75 -10.25 -12.80
CA PHE A 187 -21.67 -10.63 -13.87
C PHE A 187 -21.12 -10.33 -15.28
N LYS A 188 -20.45 -9.18 -15.47
CA LYS A 188 -19.90 -8.80 -16.79
C LYS A 188 -18.68 -9.62 -17.18
N MET A 189 -17.77 -9.92 -16.24
CA MET A 189 -16.60 -10.77 -16.52
C MET A 189 -16.98 -12.22 -16.76
N LEU A 190 -17.90 -12.74 -15.93
CA LEU A 190 -18.47 -14.07 -16.07
C LEU A 190 -19.23 -14.21 -17.41
N TYR A 191 -20.10 -13.26 -17.73
CA TYR A 191 -20.85 -13.24 -19.00
C TYR A 191 -19.94 -13.15 -20.23
N ARG A 192 -18.88 -12.33 -20.20
CA ARG A 192 -17.94 -12.17 -21.33
C ARG A 192 -17.08 -13.42 -21.60
N ARG A 193 -16.74 -14.20 -20.57
CA ARG A 193 -15.94 -15.43 -20.74
C ARG A 193 -16.80 -16.68 -20.98
N ILE A 194 -18.01 -16.78 -20.39
CA ILE A 194 -18.99 -17.82 -20.77
C ILE A 194 -19.30 -17.73 -22.26
N LYS A 195 -19.48 -16.52 -22.79
CA LYS A 195 -19.75 -16.30 -24.22
C LYS A 195 -18.58 -16.67 -25.15
N LYS A 196 -17.34 -16.71 -24.66
CA LYS A 196 -16.14 -17.14 -25.41
C LYS A 196 -15.76 -18.62 -25.20
N GLY A 197 -16.33 -19.30 -24.21
CA GLY A 197 -15.95 -20.64 -23.77
C GLY A 197 -16.99 -21.74 -24.04
N LEU A 198 -17.91 -21.54 -25.00
CA LEU A 198 -18.95 -22.52 -25.38
C LEU A 198 -18.42 -23.80 -26.07
N GLY A 199 -17.16 -24.19 -25.80
CA GLY A 199 -16.54 -25.42 -26.26
C GLY A 199 -15.81 -26.11 -25.11
N ASN A 200 -16.58 -26.66 -24.16
CA ASN A 200 -16.15 -27.51 -23.05
C ASN A 200 -15.32 -26.82 -21.93
N PRO A 201 -15.93 -26.40 -20.80
CA PRO A 201 -15.18 -25.88 -19.67
C PRO A 201 -14.59 -27.06 -18.87
N GLY A 202 -13.45 -27.56 -19.31
CA GLY A 202 -12.61 -28.37 -18.45
C GLY A 202 -12.23 -27.58 -17.18
N LEU A 203 -12.10 -28.31 -16.07
CA LEU A 203 -11.52 -27.89 -14.79
C LEU A 203 -10.37 -26.84 -14.87
N PRO A 204 -9.42 -26.88 -15.84
CA PRO A 204 -8.34 -25.88 -15.93
C PRO A 204 -8.76 -24.41 -16.09
N LEU A 205 -9.93 -24.09 -16.65
CA LEU A 205 -10.34 -22.67 -16.80
C LEU A 205 -11.04 -22.10 -15.56
N LEU A 206 -11.55 -22.97 -14.68
CA LEU A 206 -12.37 -22.59 -13.53
C LEU A 206 -11.53 -22.00 -12.38
N MET A 207 -10.33 -22.55 -12.13
CA MET A 207 -9.43 -22.10 -11.06
C MET A 207 -8.93 -20.66 -11.23
N PRO A 208 -8.37 -20.23 -12.39
CA PRO A 208 -7.92 -18.85 -12.57
C PRO A 208 -9.06 -17.84 -12.54
N LEU A 209 -10.28 -18.28 -12.91
CA LEU A 209 -11.49 -17.48 -12.81
C LEU A 209 -11.90 -17.25 -11.35
N GLY A 210 -11.93 -18.32 -10.54
CA GLY A 210 -12.20 -18.24 -9.11
C GLY A 210 -11.24 -17.30 -8.39
N ALA A 211 -9.93 -17.47 -8.63
CA ALA A 211 -8.90 -16.61 -8.06
C ALA A 211 -9.04 -15.14 -8.46
N GLY A 212 -9.32 -14.86 -9.73
CA GLY A 212 -9.53 -13.50 -10.23
C GLY A 212 -10.78 -12.84 -9.62
N VAL A 213 -11.89 -13.57 -9.54
CA VAL A 213 -13.14 -13.08 -8.92
C VAL A 213 -12.95 -12.85 -7.43
N ALA A 214 -12.28 -13.76 -6.73
CA ALA A 214 -11.98 -13.62 -5.31
C ALA A 214 -11.06 -12.42 -5.03
N TRP A 215 -10.03 -12.21 -5.86
CA TRP A 215 -9.15 -11.05 -5.77
C TRP A 215 -9.92 -9.74 -5.98
N VAL A 216 -10.67 -9.62 -7.08
CA VAL A 216 -11.44 -8.41 -7.41
C VAL A 216 -12.51 -8.13 -6.34
N GLY A 217 -13.24 -9.16 -5.90
CA GLY A 217 -14.25 -9.00 -4.86
C GLY A 217 -13.66 -8.48 -3.56
N THR A 218 -12.52 -9.02 -3.15
CA THR A 218 -11.81 -8.60 -1.93
C THR A 218 -11.26 -7.17 -2.07
N GLN A 219 -10.74 -6.80 -3.24
CA GLN A 219 -10.32 -5.41 -3.54
C GLN A 219 -11.50 -4.43 -3.39
N VAL A 220 -12.65 -4.75 -3.97
CA VAL A 220 -13.85 -3.90 -3.88
C VAL A 220 -14.30 -3.73 -2.44
N ILE A 221 -14.38 -4.82 -1.67
CA ILE A 221 -14.78 -4.78 -0.24
C ILE A 221 -13.79 -3.94 0.58
N GLY A 222 -12.49 -4.16 0.38
CA GLY A 222 -11.44 -3.43 1.09
C GLY A 222 -11.46 -1.93 0.80
N HIS A 223 -11.52 -1.56 -0.48
CA HIS A 223 -11.61 -0.16 -0.89
C HIS A 223 -12.94 0.49 -0.46
N ALA A 224 -14.04 -0.27 -0.43
CA ALA A 224 -15.30 0.21 0.10
C ALA A 224 -15.20 0.53 1.59
N ALA A 225 -14.61 -0.37 2.39
CA ALA A 225 -14.39 -0.13 3.82
C ALA A 225 -13.51 1.11 4.04
N ARG A 226 -12.41 1.25 3.28
CA ARG A 226 -11.55 2.43 3.32
C ARG A 226 -12.34 3.72 3.08
N LEU A 227 -13.10 3.80 1.99
CA LEU A 227 -13.90 4.97 1.64
C LEU A 227 -14.98 5.27 2.69
N TYR A 228 -15.65 4.23 3.19
CA TYR A 228 -16.68 4.34 4.21
C TYR A 228 -16.12 4.98 5.49
N PHE A 229 -15.02 4.43 6.02
CA PHE A 229 -14.43 4.93 7.27
C PHE A 229 -13.71 6.27 7.11
N GLN A 230 -13.11 6.54 5.94
CA GLN A 230 -12.54 7.84 5.62
C GLN A 230 -13.61 8.95 5.58
N SER A 231 -14.81 8.64 5.10
CA SER A 231 -15.91 9.61 5.00
C SER A 231 -16.60 9.93 6.33
N SER A 232 -16.17 9.34 7.46
CA SER A 232 -16.76 9.53 8.79
C SER A 232 -18.29 9.38 8.86
N GLY A 233 -18.88 8.52 8.03
CA GLY A 233 -20.33 8.27 8.01
C GLY A 233 -21.11 9.05 6.94
N GLY A 234 -20.44 9.85 6.11
CA GLY A 234 -21.08 10.55 4.99
C GLY A 234 -21.49 9.65 3.81
N MET A 235 -21.27 8.34 3.90
CA MET A 235 -21.53 7.40 2.81
C MET A 235 -22.13 6.09 3.35
N SER A 236 -23.17 5.57 2.70
CA SER A 236 -23.70 4.24 3.00
C SER A 236 -22.77 3.13 2.49
N ALA A 237 -22.84 1.93 3.09
CA ALA A 237 -22.05 0.77 2.64
C ALA A 237 -22.26 0.45 1.15
N ARG A 238 -23.48 0.61 0.64
CA ARG A 238 -23.81 0.39 -0.78
C ARG A 238 -23.16 1.44 -1.69
N GLN A 239 -23.16 2.71 -1.29
CA GLN A 239 -22.48 3.78 -2.05
C GLN A 239 -20.97 3.56 -2.06
N ALA A 240 -20.40 3.19 -0.91
CA ALA A 240 -18.98 2.87 -0.78
C ALA A 240 -18.59 1.68 -1.68
N GLY A 241 -19.41 0.62 -1.68
CA GLY A 241 -19.24 -0.53 -2.57
C GLY A 241 -19.27 -0.17 -4.04
N ARG A 242 -20.19 0.72 -4.47
CA ARG A 242 -20.28 1.16 -5.87
C ARG A 242 -19.07 1.97 -6.31
N LYS A 243 -18.66 2.94 -5.48
CA LYS A 243 -17.47 3.76 -5.77
C LYS A 243 -16.20 2.92 -5.78
N ALA A 244 -16.06 1.98 -4.85
CA ALA A 244 -14.94 1.04 -4.85
C ALA A 244 -14.93 0.13 -6.08
N ALA A 245 -16.09 -0.37 -6.52
CA ALA A 245 -16.20 -1.15 -7.75
C ALA A 245 -15.74 -0.36 -8.99
N GLN A 246 -16.07 0.94 -9.07
CA GLN A 246 -15.60 1.81 -10.15
C GLN A 246 -14.07 1.98 -10.11
N LEU A 247 -13.50 2.29 -8.94
CA LEU A 247 -12.05 2.43 -8.77
C LEU A 247 -11.28 1.16 -9.16
N VAL A 248 -11.76 0.00 -8.74
CA VAL A 248 -11.12 -1.28 -9.07
C VAL A 248 -11.27 -1.61 -10.56
N ALA A 249 -12.40 -1.24 -11.18
CA ALA A 249 -12.60 -1.38 -12.61
C ALA A 249 -11.58 -0.55 -13.41
N GLU A 250 -11.39 0.71 -13.05
CA GLU A 250 -10.44 1.63 -13.68
C GLU A 250 -9.00 1.11 -13.57
N GLN A 251 -8.60 0.66 -12.38
CA GLN A 251 -7.27 0.08 -12.16
C GLN A 251 -7.05 -1.22 -12.95
N SER A 252 -8.09 -2.05 -13.08
CA SER A 252 -8.01 -3.29 -13.85
C SER A 252 -7.90 -3.02 -15.36
N VAL A 253 -8.53 -1.96 -15.86
CA VAL A 253 -8.43 -1.55 -17.28
C VAL A 253 -7.04 -0.97 -17.58
N VAL A 254 -6.50 -0.11 -16.70
CA VAL A 254 -5.15 0.45 -16.85
C VAL A 254 -4.08 -0.64 -16.74
N GLY A 255 -4.22 -1.58 -15.80
CA GLY A 255 -3.33 -2.73 -15.68
C GLY A 255 -3.37 -3.67 -16.89
N MET A 256 -4.50 -3.75 -17.59
CA MET A 256 -4.63 -4.55 -18.82
C MET A 256 -4.04 -3.84 -20.04
N LEU A 257 -4.07 -2.51 -20.08
CA LEU A 257 -3.46 -1.67 -21.13
C LEU A 257 -1.94 -1.59 -21.04
N LEU A 258 -1.35 -1.71 -19.84
CA LEU A 258 0.11 -1.71 -19.63
C LEU A 258 0.76 -3.09 -19.86
N VAL A 259 -0.03 -4.13 -20.16
CA VAL A 259 0.43 -5.50 -20.40
C VAL A 259 0.22 -5.90 -21.89
N GLN A 260 -0.17 -4.97 -22.76
CA GLN A 260 -0.14 -5.13 -24.23
C GLN A 260 1.05 -4.39 -24.82
#